data_AF-X1V5K8-F1
#
_entry.id   AF-X1V5K8-F1
#
_cell.length_a   1.000
_cell.length_b   1.000
_cell.length_c   1.000
_cell.angle_alpha   90.00
_cell.angle_beta   90.00
_cell.angle_gamma   90.00
#
_symmetry.space_group_name_H-M   'P 1'
#
loop_
_entity.id
_entity.type
_entity.pdbx_description
1 polymer ?
#
loop_
_entity_poly.entity_id
_entity_poly.type
_entity_poly.pdbx_seq_one_letter_code
_entity_poly.pdbx_strand_id
1 'polypeptide(L)'
;NKLGFDISNQEAKNAEFIFWPRFEKNTEPDLVIIVGEYYLLIEAKYFSGFTEETKKTKAQLLREIEGGKLEAKNYGKDFRLIAITADHYYKEDKFEIIPSDFIPRFKWSNWQSVSSFLYNILESSRDIKKQERDFALDLYNLLDKKNLRDFLGLSSLYNVSAFLKSYASVFFEARTAKFRGDFIGFMQSLSFEKKISLPKKTIFFNNQKKIFTPR
;
A
#
# COMPACT_ATOMS: atom_id res chain seq x y z
N ASN A 1 -0.19 -4.85 -9.10
CA ASN A 1 1.03 -4.39 -8.42
C ASN A 1 2.18 -5.31 -8.77
N LYS A 2 3.12 -4.83 -9.59
CA LYS A 2 4.40 -5.50 -9.89
C LYS A 2 5.49 -4.45 -9.68
N LEU A 3 6.57 -4.81 -8.99
CA LEU A 3 7.71 -3.90 -8.77
C LEU A 3 8.60 -3.76 -10.02
N GLY A 4 8.36 -4.59 -11.04
CA GLY A 4 8.99 -4.47 -12.36
C GLY A 4 10.33 -5.21 -12.50
N PHE A 5 10.60 -6.18 -11.62
CA PHE A 5 11.77 -7.07 -11.75
C PHE A 5 11.41 -8.26 -12.64
N ASP A 6 12.32 -8.61 -13.54
CA ASP A 6 12.19 -9.79 -14.38
C ASP A 6 12.83 -10.97 -13.66
N ILE A 7 12.00 -11.81 -13.05
CA ILE A 7 12.42 -12.94 -12.22
C ILE A 7 11.63 -14.16 -12.68
N SER A 8 12.34 -15.20 -13.10
CA SER A 8 11.73 -16.47 -13.46
C SER A 8 11.16 -17.20 -12.23
N ASN A 9 10.22 -18.12 -12.46
CA ASN A 9 9.68 -18.95 -11.38
C ASN A 9 10.76 -19.77 -10.66
N GLN A 10 11.83 -20.16 -11.37
CA GLN A 10 12.92 -20.93 -10.76
C GLN A 10 13.80 -20.05 -9.87
N GLU A 11 14.10 -18.82 -10.30
CA GLU A 11 14.83 -17.85 -9.48
C GLU A 11 14.03 -17.47 -8.24
N ALA A 12 12.72 -17.24 -8.39
CA ALA A 12 11.84 -16.93 -7.27
C ALA A 12 11.81 -18.04 -6.20
N LYS A 13 11.85 -19.32 -6.61
CA LYS A 13 11.94 -20.46 -5.68
C LYS A 13 13.26 -20.54 -4.94
N ASN A 14 14.33 -20.01 -5.55
CA ASN A 14 15.67 -20.01 -5.00
C ASN A 14 16.01 -18.67 -4.30
N ALA A 15 15.01 -17.80 -4.11
CA ALA A 15 15.22 -16.51 -3.45
C ALA A 15 15.63 -16.71 -1.99
N GLU A 16 16.63 -15.95 -1.57
CA GLU A 16 17.08 -15.91 -0.19
C GLU A 16 16.52 -14.65 0.49
N PHE A 17 16.01 -14.82 1.71
CA PHE A 17 15.44 -13.75 2.52
C PHE A 17 16.28 -13.55 3.77
N ILE A 18 16.91 -12.39 3.88
CA ILE A 18 17.79 -12.02 4.99
C ILE A 18 17.12 -10.88 5.74
N PHE A 19 16.62 -11.16 6.94
CA PHE A 19 15.96 -10.18 7.79
C PHE A 19 16.99 -9.49 8.70
N TRP A 20 16.93 -8.17 8.78
CA TRP A 20 17.81 -7.35 9.62
C TRP A 20 19.32 -7.64 9.45
N PRO A 21 19.87 -7.66 8.23
CA PRO A 21 21.31 -7.81 8.06
C PRO A 21 22.03 -6.60 8.66
N ARG A 22 23.24 -6.81 9.18
CA ARG A 22 24.05 -5.73 9.77
C ARG A 22 25.12 -5.27 8.78
N PHE A 23 25.07 -4.01 8.39
CA PHE A 23 26.13 -3.40 7.58
C PHE A 23 27.17 -2.68 8.45
N GLU A 24 28.39 -2.52 7.93
CA GLU A 24 29.55 -1.97 8.66
C GLU A 24 29.32 -0.59 9.33
N LYS A 25 28.33 0.18 8.87
CA LYS A 25 27.95 1.49 9.45
C LYS A 25 26.78 1.43 10.45
N ASN A 26 26.52 0.26 11.04
CA ASN A 26 25.38 0.00 11.94
C ASN A 26 24.03 0.38 11.32
N THR A 27 23.86 0.17 10.01
CA THR A 27 22.52 0.13 9.45
C THR A 27 22.01 -1.30 9.46
N GLU A 28 20.71 -1.42 9.75
CA GLU A 28 19.99 -2.68 9.85
C GLU A 28 18.73 -2.53 8.99
N PRO A 29 18.82 -2.69 7.66
CA PRO A 29 17.64 -2.62 6.82
C PRO A 29 16.66 -3.73 7.18
N ASP A 30 15.37 -3.53 6.93
CA ASP A 30 14.34 -4.48 7.37
C ASP A 30 14.47 -5.85 6.70
N LEU A 31 14.77 -5.87 5.40
CA LEU A 31 14.84 -7.10 4.62
C LEU A 31 15.75 -6.93 3.41
N VAL A 32 16.56 -7.96 3.12
CA VAL A 32 17.26 -8.14 1.86
C VAL A 32 16.74 -9.40 1.18
N ILE A 33 16.43 -9.28 -0.11
CA ILE A 33 16.08 -10.43 -0.95
C ILE A 33 17.16 -10.57 -2.02
N ILE A 34 17.85 -11.72 -2.02
CA ILE A 34 18.78 -12.09 -3.09
C ILE A 34 18.04 -13.02 -4.03
N VAL A 35 17.85 -12.61 -5.29
CA VAL A 35 17.04 -13.35 -6.25
C VAL A 35 17.49 -13.08 -7.68
N GLY A 36 17.77 -14.14 -8.45
CA GLY A 36 18.30 -14.02 -9.80
C GLY A 36 19.59 -13.19 -9.82
N GLU A 37 19.62 -12.14 -10.64
CA GLU A 37 20.71 -11.15 -10.70
C GLU A 37 20.62 -10.04 -9.65
N TYR A 38 19.54 -9.98 -8.88
CA TYR A 38 19.23 -8.83 -8.02
C TYR A 38 19.63 -9.02 -6.57
N TYR A 39 20.07 -7.91 -5.98
CA TYR A 39 20.14 -7.69 -4.54
C TYR A 39 19.12 -6.59 -4.19
N LEU A 40 17.98 -7.00 -3.64
CA LEU A 40 16.86 -6.12 -3.34
C LEU A 40 16.89 -5.76 -1.85
N LEU A 41 17.25 -4.53 -1.51
CA LEU A 41 17.15 -4.02 -0.15
C LEU A 41 15.79 -3.36 0.03
N ILE A 42 15.05 -3.81 1.04
CA ILE A 42 13.73 -3.31 1.40
C ILE A 42 13.85 -2.57 2.73
N GLU A 43 13.40 -1.33 2.72
CA GLU A 43 13.25 -0.49 3.90
C GLU A 43 11.78 -0.07 4.05
N ALA A 44 11.16 -0.44 5.16
CA ALA A 44 9.74 -0.28 5.40
C ALA A 44 9.48 0.70 6.56
N LYS A 45 8.71 1.76 6.27
CA LYS A 45 8.36 2.79 7.24
C LYS A 45 6.85 2.92 7.38
N TYR A 46 6.35 2.94 8.61
CA TYR A 46 4.93 3.16 8.87
C TYR A 46 4.63 4.65 9.12
N PHE A 47 5.04 5.22 10.25
CA PHE A 47 4.84 6.65 10.55
C PHE A 47 6.12 7.46 10.68
N SER A 48 7.26 6.82 10.92
CA SER A 48 8.54 7.49 10.94
C SER A 48 8.98 7.82 9.51
N GLY A 49 9.48 9.05 9.30
CA GLY A 49 10.26 9.37 8.11
C GLY A 49 11.60 8.65 8.12
N PHE A 50 12.35 8.78 7.02
CA PHE A 50 13.76 8.39 7.01
C PHE A 50 14.57 9.40 7.81
N THR A 51 15.52 8.94 8.61
CA THR A 51 16.34 9.87 9.41
C THR A 51 17.13 10.80 8.49
N GLU A 52 16.95 12.10 8.67
CA GLU A 52 17.64 13.14 7.92
C GLU A 52 19.13 13.19 8.25
N GLU A 53 19.89 13.89 7.39
CA GLU A 53 21.30 14.14 7.62
C GLU A 53 21.50 15.07 8.84
N THR A 54 22.51 14.77 9.65
CA THR A 54 22.97 15.63 10.73
C THR A 54 24.43 16.01 10.51
N LYS A 55 24.95 17.00 11.25
CA LYS A 55 26.38 17.36 11.23
C LYS A 55 27.33 16.18 11.49
N LYS A 56 26.84 15.08 12.07
CA LYS A 56 27.63 13.90 12.46
C LYS A 56 27.31 12.65 11.64
N THR A 57 26.16 12.60 10.97
CA THR A 57 25.67 11.36 10.36
C THR A 57 24.96 11.63 9.04
N LYS A 58 25.34 10.90 7.99
CA LYS A 58 24.60 10.87 6.73
C LYS A 58 23.15 10.43 6.93
N ALA A 59 22.26 10.94 6.08
CA ALA A 59 20.87 10.52 6.02
C ALA A 59 20.77 8.98 5.94
N GLN A 60 19.72 8.41 6.53
CA GLN A 60 19.55 6.95 6.59
C GLN A 60 19.60 6.32 5.20
N LEU A 61 18.82 6.82 4.25
CA LEU A 61 18.74 6.29 2.89
C LEU A 61 20.10 6.26 2.18
N LEU A 62 20.95 7.27 2.38
CA LEU A 62 22.29 7.29 1.79
C LEU A 62 23.17 6.19 2.38
N ARG A 63 23.07 5.95 3.69
CA ARG A 63 23.82 4.86 4.35
C ARG A 63 23.36 3.50 3.86
N GLU A 64 22.05 3.28 3.69
CA GLU A 64 21.52 2.03 3.12
C GLU A 64 21.98 1.82 1.67
N ILE A 65 22.01 2.88 0.87
CA ILE A 65 22.49 2.81 -0.52
C ILE A 65 23.98 2.45 -0.55
N GLU A 66 24.80 3.08 0.30
CA GLU A 66 26.23 2.79 0.38
C GLU A 66 26.51 1.34 0.83
N GLY A 67 25.87 0.91 1.92
CA GLY A 67 26.02 -0.45 2.45
C GLY A 67 25.50 -1.51 1.49
N GLY A 68 24.29 -1.31 0.96
CA GLY A 68 23.68 -2.24 0.02
C GLY A 68 24.44 -2.37 -1.30
N LYS A 69 25.03 -1.28 -1.83
CA LYS A 69 25.91 -1.34 -3.01
C LYS A 69 27.17 -2.17 -2.74
N LEU A 70 27.78 -2.01 -1.57
CA LEU A 70 28.99 -2.76 -1.20
C LEU A 70 28.68 -4.26 -1.07
N GLU A 71 27.60 -4.59 -0.35
CA GLU A 71 27.17 -5.98 -0.18
C GLU A 71 26.79 -6.61 -1.52
N ALA A 72 25.95 -5.96 -2.32
CA ALA A 72 25.57 -6.47 -3.64
C ALA A 72 26.79 -6.76 -4.54
N LYS A 73 27.84 -5.93 -4.44
CA LYS A 73 29.11 -6.16 -5.15
C LYS A 73 29.80 -7.44 -4.66
N ASN A 74 29.80 -7.71 -3.36
CA ASN A 74 30.38 -8.94 -2.79
C ASN A 74 29.63 -10.20 -3.29
N TYR A 75 28.32 -10.09 -3.51
CA TYR A 75 27.51 -11.17 -4.09
C TYR A 75 27.50 -11.21 -5.63
N GLY A 76 28.10 -10.23 -6.31
CA GLY A 76 28.05 -10.10 -7.77
C GLY A 76 26.63 -9.86 -8.31
N LYS A 77 25.84 -9.03 -7.63
CA LYS A 77 24.42 -8.74 -7.94
C LYS A 77 24.17 -7.26 -8.26
N ASP A 78 23.10 -6.97 -8.99
CA ASP A 78 22.62 -5.61 -9.23
C ASP A 78 21.80 -5.11 -8.03
N PHE A 79 22.29 -4.04 -7.41
CA PHE A 79 21.68 -3.44 -6.23
C PHE A 79 20.45 -2.62 -6.57
N ARG A 80 19.33 -2.87 -5.88
CA ARG A 80 18.11 -2.08 -5.97
C ARG A 80 17.59 -1.77 -4.57
N LEU A 81 17.14 -0.53 -4.38
CA LEU A 81 16.49 -0.09 -3.14
C LEU A 81 14.98 -0.02 -3.35
N ILE A 82 14.23 -0.60 -2.42
CA ILE A 82 12.77 -0.55 -2.39
C ILE A 82 12.35 0.09 -1.06
N ALA A 83 11.73 1.26 -1.13
CA ALA A 83 11.11 1.89 0.04
C ALA A 83 9.61 1.54 0.09
N ILE A 84 9.12 1.13 1.26
CA ILE A 84 7.68 0.96 1.53
C ILE A 84 7.26 1.99 2.57
N THR A 85 6.32 2.88 2.24
CA THR A 85 5.83 3.89 3.20
C THR A 85 4.31 3.80 3.42
N ALA A 86 3.77 4.50 4.41
CA ALA A 86 2.32 4.62 4.60
C ALA A 86 1.64 5.65 3.69
N ASP A 87 2.44 6.41 2.93
CA ASP A 87 1.90 7.47 2.07
C ASP A 87 1.03 6.88 0.95
N HIS A 88 -0.14 7.49 0.72
CA HIS A 88 -1.06 7.06 -0.33
C HIS A 88 -0.49 7.28 -1.75
N TYR A 89 0.47 8.18 -1.90
CA TYR A 89 1.11 8.53 -3.16
C TYR A 89 2.60 8.85 -2.93
N TYR A 90 3.36 8.81 -4.01
CA TYR A 90 4.79 9.10 -3.99
C TYR A 90 5.05 10.56 -3.62
N LYS A 91 5.90 10.78 -2.62
CA LYS A 91 6.27 12.10 -2.10
C LYS A 91 7.72 12.40 -2.44
N GLU A 92 7.95 13.25 -3.44
CA GLU A 92 9.29 13.59 -3.94
C GLU A 92 10.22 14.07 -2.83
N ASP A 93 9.70 14.94 -1.94
CA ASP A 93 10.40 15.53 -0.79
C ASP A 93 11.05 14.49 0.13
N LYS A 94 10.44 13.32 0.28
CA LYS A 94 10.99 12.23 1.13
C LYS A 94 12.21 11.54 0.53
N PHE A 95 12.42 11.70 -0.77
CA PHE A 95 13.42 10.95 -1.54
C PHE A 95 14.39 11.87 -2.29
N GLU A 96 14.32 13.19 -2.08
CA GLU A 96 15.25 14.17 -2.68
C GLU A 96 16.73 13.87 -2.36
N ILE A 97 16.99 13.24 -1.22
CA ILE A 97 18.33 12.84 -0.81
C ILE A 97 18.91 11.69 -1.65
N ILE A 98 18.08 10.99 -2.44
CA ILE A 98 18.54 9.89 -3.29
C ILE A 98 19.30 10.48 -4.49
N PRO A 99 20.56 10.05 -4.72
CA PRO A 99 21.34 10.51 -5.86
C PRO A 99 20.63 10.28 -7.20
N SER A 100 20.68 11.27 -8.09
CA SER A 100 19.97 11.25 -9.38
C SER A 100 20.42 10.09 -10.29
N ASP A 101 21.70 9.70 -10.23
CA ASP A 101 22.27 8.54 -10.91
C ASP A 101 21.74 7.20 -10.36
N PHE A 102 21.22 7.20 -9.13
CA PHE A 102 20.67 6.02 -8.47
C PHE A 102 19.16 5.89 -8.62
N ILE A 103 18.42 6.94 -8.99
CA ILE A 103 16.96 6.93 -9.18
C ILE A 103 16.46 5.75 -10.05
N PRO A 104 17.12 5.36 -11.17
CA PRO A 104 16.68 4.20 -11.96
C PRO A 104 16.70 2.86 -11.20
N ARG A 105 17.50 2.77 -10.13
CA ARG A 105 17.65 1.61 -9.23
C ARG A 105 16.82 1.70 -7.96
N PHE A 106 16.11 2.80 -7.78
CA PHE A 106 15.19 3.01 -6.66
C PHE A 106 13.75 2.71 -7.08
N LYS A 107 13.01 2.07 -6.18
CA LYS A 107 11.57 1.85 -6.30
C LYS A 107 10.88 2.26 -5.01
N TRP A 108 9.68 2.79 -5.15
CA TRP A 108 8.80 3.08 -4.03
C TRP A 108 7.51 2.28 -4.16
N SER A 109 7.02 1.81 -3.03
CA SER A 109 5.69 1.24 -2.86
C SER A 109 5.11 1.67 -1.53
N ASN A 110 3.90 1.24 -1.22
CA ASN A 110 3.22 1.59 0.01
C ASN A 110 2.49 0.42 0.66
N TRP A 111 2.13 0.60 1.92
CA TRP A 111 1.45 -0.44 2.70
C TRP A 111 0.08 -0.84 2.13
N GLN A 112 -0.59 0.06 1.40
CA GLN A 112 -1.82 -0.25 0.67
C GLN A 112 -1.56 -1.24 -0.46
N SER A 113 -0.48 -1.04 -1.22
CA SER A 113 -0.04 -1.95 -2.25
C SER A 113 0.36 -3.32 -1.68
N VAL A 114 1.02 -3.33 -0.51
CA VAL A 114 1.38 -4.56 0.22
C VAL A 114 0.12 -5.29 0.71
N SER A 115 -0.82 -4.57 1.32
CA SER A 115 -2.11 -5.12 1.75
C SER A 115 -2.87 -5.75 0.58
N SER A 116 -2.92 -5.07 -0.56
CA SER A 116 -3.54 -5.58 -1.78
C SER A 116 -2.79 -6.81 -2.35
N PHE A 117 -1.46 -6.84 -2.25
CA PHE A 117 -0.67 -8.02 -2.61
C PHE A 117 -1.00 -9.22 -1.72
N LEU A 118 -0.98 -9.05 -0.40
CA LEU A 118 -1.29 -10.10 0.58
C LEU A 118 -2.69 -10.67 0.35
N TYR A 119 -3.69 -9.80 0.15
CA TYR A 119 -5.05 -10.21 -0.16
C TYR A 119 -5.08 -11.12 -1.41
N ASN A 120 -4.43 -10.72 -2.50
CA ASN A 120 -4.43 -11.50 -3.73
C ASN A 120 -3.77 -12.87 -3.54
N ILE A 121 -2.68 -12.94 -2.77
CA ILE A 121 -1.99 -14.20 -2.46
C ILE A 121 -2.89 -15.12 -1.62
N LEU A 122 -3.50 -14.59 -0.55
CA LEU A 122 -4.41 -15.35 0.34
C LEU A 122 -5.64 -15.91 -0.38
N GLU A 123 -6.14 -15.20 -1.40
CA GLU A 123 -7.28 -15.59 -2.23
C GLU A 123 -6.93 -16.57 -3.35
N SER A 124 -5.81 -16.35 -4.04
CA SER A 124 -5.47 -17.08 -5.27
C SER A 124 -4.60 -18.32 -5.06
N SER A 125 -3.78 -18.32 -4.01
CA SER A 125 -2.76 -19.37 -3.82
C SER A 125 -3.26 -20.43 -2.84
N ARG A 126 -3.55 -21.62 -3.37
CA ARG A 126 -3.97 -22.79 -2.58
C ARG A 126 -2.80 -23.50 -1.90
N ASP A 127 -1.58 -23.29 -2.40
CA ASP A 127 -0.38 -24.05 -2.00
C ASP A 127 0.55 -23.28 -1.06
N ILE A 128 0.01 -22.37 -0.24
CA ILE A 128 0.78 -21.70 0.83
C ILE A 128 0.80 -22.62 2.05
N LYS A 129 1.96 -22.79 2.70
CA LYS A 129 2.01 -23.55 3.95
C LYS A 129 1.16 -22.86 5.01
N LYS A 130 0.52 -23.63 5.88
CA LYS A 130 -0.38 -23.09 6.91
C LYS A 130 0.26 -21.95 7.72
N GLN A 131 1.49 -22.14 8.17
CA GLN A 131 2.21 -21.13 8.97
C GLN A 131 2.43 -19.81 8.21
N GLU A 132 2.87 -19.88 6.95
CA GLU A 132 3.05 -18.70 6.08
C GLU A 132 1.72 -18.00 5.83
N ARG A 133 0.64 -18.77 5.66
CA ARG A 133 -0.71 -18.26 5.52
C ARG A 133 -1.18 -17.53 6.78
N ASP A 134 -0.92 -18.10 7.96
CA ASP A 134 -1.28 -17.51 9.25
C ASP A 134 -0.53 -16.18 9.45
N PHE A 135 0.78 -16.11 9.19
CA PHE A 135 1.55 -14.86 9.26
C PHE A 135 1.05 -13.81 8.25
N ALA A 136 0.79 -14.22 7.01
CA ALA A 136 0.27 -13.32 5.98
C ALA A 136 -1.12 -12.76 6.35
N LEU A 137 -1.97 -13.59 6.95
CA LEU A 137 -3.30 -13.19 7.42
C LEU A 137 -3.21 -12.23 8.62
N ASP A 138 -2.32 -12.49 9.57
CA ASP A 138 -2.11 -11.60 10.72
C ASP A 138 -1.61 -10.23 10.28
N LEU A 139 -0.62 -10.18 9.38
CA LEU A 139 -0.14 -8.92 8.82
C LEU A 139 -1.25 -8.19 8.05
N TYR A 140 -2.01 -8.90 7.20
CA TYR A 140 -3.13 -8.32 6.46
C TYR A 140 -4.17 -7.70 7.42
N ASN A 141 -4.57 -8.43 8.46
CA ASN A 141 -5.51 -7.97 9.48
C ASN A 141 -4.98 -6.75 10.25
N LEU A 142 -3.67 -6.72 10.53
CA LEU A 142 -3.03 -5.56 11.15
C LEU A 142 -3.11 -4.34 10.23
N LEU A 143 -2.77 -4.49 8.95
CA LEU A 143 -2.83 -3.40 7.97
C LEU A 143 -4.26 -2.87 7.79
N ASP A 144 -5.26 -3.75 7.79
CA ASP A 144 -6.68 -3.38 7.76
C ASP A 144 -7.07 -2.56 9.01
N LYS A 145 -6.75 -3.04 10.21
CA LYS A 145 -6.98 -2.31 11.47
C LYS A 145 -6.29 -0.95 11.51
N LYS A 146 -5.19 -0.79 10.79
CA LYS A 146 -4.42 0.45 10.65
C LYS A 146 -4.93 1.37 9.53
N ASN A 147 -6.03 1.03 8.85
CA ASN A 147 -6.58 1.74 7.69
C ASN A 147 -5.59 1.87 6.52
N LEU A 148 -4.68 0.90 6.40
CA LEU A 148 -3.71 0.80 5.29
C LEU A 148 -4.17 -0.16 4.19
N ARG A 149 -5.46 -0.47 4.12
CA ARG A 149 -6.05 -1.17 2.98
C ARG A 149 -6.52 -0.19 1.91
N ASP A 150 -6.51 -0.63 0.67
CA ASP A 150 -7.21 0.08 -0.41
C ASP A 150 -8.72 0.15 -0.14
N PHE A 151 -9.34 1.19 -0.67
CA PHE A 151 -10.79 1.34 -0.64
C PHE A 151 -11.45 0.13 -1.32
N LEU A 152 -12.17 -0.69 -0.56
CA LEU A 152 -12.84 -1.89 -1.08
C LEU A 152 -14.11 -1.60 -1.90
N GLY A 153 -14.39 -0.33 -2.19
CA GLY A 153 -15.63 0.07 -2.83
C GLY A 153 -16.84 -0.04 -1.88
N LEU A 154 -18.01 0.28 -2.43
CA LEU A 154 -19.30 0.10 -1.77
C LEU A 154 -19.67 -1.39 -1.59
N SER A 155 -18.86 -2.32 -2.14
CA SER A 155 -19.06 -3.77 -2.00
C SER A 155 -19.06 -4.23 -0.53
N SER A 156 -18.29 -3.56 0.33
CA SER A 156 -18.26 -3.80 1.79
C SER A 156 -19.55 -3.36 2.50
N LEU A 157 -20.36 -2.49 1.90
CA LEU A 157 -21.64 -2.04 2.46
C LEU A 157 -22.79 -3.02 2.17
N TYR A 158 -22.60 -4.04 1.32
CA TYR A 158 -23.64 -5.04 1.07
C TYR A 158 -24.02 -5.80 2.35
N ASN A 159 -23.07 -6.01 3.27
CA ASN A 159 -23.35 -6.56 4.61
C ASN A 159 -23.89 -5.52 5.60
N VAL A 160 -23.74 -4.22 5.32
CA VAL A 160 -24.31 -3.11 6.11
C VAL A 160 -25.77 -2.84 5.73
N SER A 161 -26.27 -3.44 4.64
CA SER A 161 -27.66 -3.34 4.20
C SER A 161 -28.68 -3.69 5.31
N ALA A 162 -28.29 -4.51 6.28
CA ALA A 162 -29.12 -4.86 7.44
C ALA A 162 -29.32 -3.70 8.45
N PHE A 163 -28.49 -2.66 8.44
CA PHE A 163 -28.55 -1.53 9.40
C PHE A 163 -28.74 -0.16 8.77
N LEU A 164 -28.85 -0.06 7.45
CA LEU A 164 -29.21 1.19 6.80
C LEU A 164 -30.70 1.47 7.04
N LYS A 165 -30.99 2.18 8.13
CA LYS A 165 -32.31 2.80 8.32
C LYS A 165 -32.61 3.64 7.07
N SER A 166 -33.70 3.32 6.39
CA SER A 166 -34.19 4.18 5.32
C SER A 166 -34.69 5.47 5.97
N TYR A 167 -33.92 6.54 5.83
CA TYR A 167 -34.42 7.87 6.15
C TYR A 167 -35.12 8.43 4.92
N ALA A 168 -36.32 9.01 5.09
CA ALA A 168 -37.06 9.65 4.00
C ALA A 168 -36.25 10.79 3.34
N SER A 169 -35.30 11.36 4.08
CA SER A 169 -34.29 12.28 3.58
C SER A 169 -33.01 12.12 4.39
N VAL A 170 -31.87 12.06 3.72
CA VAL A 170 -30.54 12.18 4.34
C VAL A 170 -30.14 13.65 4.52
N PHE A 171 -30.88 14.55 3.86
CA PHE A 171 -30.64 15.98 3.91
C PHE A 171 -31.48 16.63 4.99
N PHE A 172 -30.85 17.57 5.68
CA PHE A 172 -31.49 18.43 6.66
C PHE A 172 -32.63 19.24 6.01
N GLU A 173 -33.83 19.19 6.60
CA GLU A 173 -34.95 20.01 6.17
C GLU A 173 -34.74 21.46 6.60
N ALA A 174 -34.25 22.32 5.70
CA ALA A 174 -33.96 23.72 6.01
C ALA A 174 -35.18 24.48 6.61
N ARG A 175 -36.41 24.04 6.33
CA ARG A 175 -37.65 24.58 6.91
C ARG A 175 -37.81 24.32 8.42
N THR A 176 -37.15 23.31 8.97
CA THR A 176 -37.23 22.98 10.40
C THR A 176 -36.19 23.73 11.24
N ALA A 177 -35.32 24.53 10.62
CA ALA A 177 -34.30 25.30 11.33
C ALA A 177 -34.87 26.58 11.93
N LYS A 178 -34.58 26.83 13.21
CA LYS A 178 -34.97 28.07 13.90
C LYS A 178 -34.26 29.32 13.35
N PHE A 179 -33.07 29.11 12.76
CA PHE A 179 -32.28 30.14 12.07
C PHE A 179 -31.74 29.56 10.77
N ARG A 180 -32.34 29.95 9.63
CA ARG A 180 -31.97 29.41 8.30
C ARG A 180 -31.28 30.40 7.36
N GLY A 181 -31.33 31.70 7.66
CA GLY A 181 -30.86 32.74 6.73
C GLY A 181 -31.44 32.55 5.32
N ASP A 182 -30.61 32.75 4.29
CA ASP A 182 -30.99 32.51 2.88
C ASP A 182 -30.75 31.06 2.42
N PHE A 183 -30.30 30.18 3.30
CA PHE A 183 -30.02 28.78 2.95
C PHE A 183 -31.33 27.97 2.89
N ILE A 184 -31.81 27.72 1.68
CA ILE A 184 -33.03 26.91 1.40
C ILE A 184 -32.75 25.40 1.29
N GLY A 185 -31.55 24.96 1.64
CA GLY A 185 -31.09 23.58 1.45
C GLY A 185 -30.88 23.21 -0.02
N PHE A 186 -30.69 21.92 -0.28
CA PHE A 186 -30.43 21.38 -1.63
C PHE A 186 -31.70 20.97 -2.38
N MET A 187 -32.88 21.36 -1.91
CA MET A 187 -34.14 20.85 -2.45
C MET A 187 -34.38 21.23 -3.91
N GLN A 188 -33.95 22.43 -4.31
CA GLN A 188 -33.99 22.86 -5.72
C GLN A 188 -32.89 22.20 -6.56
N SER A 189 -31.76 21.81 -5.96
CA SER A 189 -30.69 21.09 -6.64
C SER A 189 -31.01 19.60 -6.88
N LEU A 190 -32.05 19.09 -6.19
CA LEU A 190 -32.50 17.71 -6.23
C LEU A 190 -33.80 17.51 -7.05
N SER A 191 -34.36 18.56 -7.66
CA SER A 191 -35.44 18.42 -8.64
C SER A 191 -34.86 17.80 -9.92
N PHE A 192 -34.72 16.48 -9.91
CA PHE A 192 -34.35 15.68 -11.06
C PHE A 192 -35.52 15.66 -12.07
N GLU A 193 -35.70 16.73 -12.83
CA GLU A 193 -36.55 16.68 -14.03
C GLU A 193 -35.92 15.80 -15.12
N LYS A 194 -34.60 15.58 -15.06
CA LYS A 194 -33.92 14.56 -15.83
C LYS A 194 -33.82 13.27 -15.03
N LYS A 195 -34.54 12.23 -15.49
CA LYS A 195 -34.23 10.84 -15.13
C LYS A 195 -32.73 10.63 -15.30
N ILE A 196 -32.04 10.33 -14.21
CA ILE A 196 -30.68 9.80 -14.26
C ILE A 196 -30.77 8.52 -15.07
N SER A 197 -30.36 8.56 -16.34
CA SER A 197 -30.23 7.35 -17.12
C SER A 197 -29.06 6.56 -16.54
N LEU A 198 -29.30 5.28 -16.26
CA LEU A 198 -28.21 4.36 -15.96
C LEU A 198 -27.20 4.48 -17.10
N PRO A 199 -25.95 4.87 -16.82
CA PRO A 199 -24.96 4.95 -17.86
C PRO A 199 -24.82 3.55 -18.47
N LYS A 200 -24.98 3.45 -19.80
CA LYS A 200 -24.91 2.18 -20.54
C LYS A 200 -23.55 1.47 -20.38
N LYS A 201 -22.56 2.15 -19.84
CA LYS A 201 -21.26 1.63 -19.44
C LYS A 201 -21.05 1.86 -17.95
N THR A 202 -20.54 0.86 -17.27
CA THR A 202 -20.06 0.93 -15.89
C THR A 202 -19.00 2.04 -15.81
N ILE A 203 -19.36 3.19 -15.21
CA ILE A 203 -18.44 4.33 -15.03
C ILE A 203 -17.42 4.02 -13.92
N PHE A 204 -17.77 3.10 -13.01
CA PHE A 204 -16.93 2.69 -11.90
C PHE A 204 -16.56 1.21 -12.02
N PHE A 205 -15.28 0.89 -11.80
CA PHE A 205 -14.81 -0.49 -11.69
C PHE A 205 -15.46 -1.16 -10.48
N ASN A 206 -16.33 -2.14 -10.72
CA ASN A 206 -16.94 -2.96 -9.68
C ASN A 206 -16.12 -4.24 -9.49
N ASN A 207 -15.12 -4.21 -8.60
CA ASN A 207 -14.48 -5.42 -8.10
C ASN A 207 -15.31 -5.94 -6.92
N GLN A 208 -16.37 -6.71 -7.21
CA GLN A 208 -17.08 -7.44 -6.16
C GLN A 208 -16.15 -8.50 -5.57
N LYS A 209 -15.54 -8.20 -4.42
CA LYS A 209 -14.82 -9.17 -3.61
C LYS A 209 -15.83 -9.97 -2.77
N LYS A 210 -15.68 -11.30 -2.74
CA LYS A 210 -16.43 -12.15 -1.81
C LYS A 210 -15.84 -11.96 -0.41
N ILE A 211 -16.68 -11.61 0.55
CA ILE A 211 -16.31 -11.53 1.96
C ILE A 211 -16.34 -12.96 2.52
N PHE A 212 -15.27 -13.35 3.23
CA PHE A 212 -15.09 -14.70 3.79
C PHE A 212 -16.18 -15.08 4.81
N THR A 213 -16.46 -16.39 4.87
CA THR A 213 -16.93 -17.07 6.09
C THR A 213 -15.83 -18.05 6.53
N PRO A 214 -15.50 -18.11 7.83
CA PRO A 214 -14.50 -19.04 8.32
C PRO A 214 -15.00 -20.50 8.22
N ARG A 215 -14.10 -21.42 7.85
CA ARG A 215 -14.27 -22.88 7.98
C ARG A 215 -13.10 -23.43 8.79
#